data_AF-A0A7C7BV26-F1
#
_entry.id   AF-A0A7C7BV26-F1
#
_cell.length_a   1.000
_cell.length_b   1.000
_cell.length_c   1.000
_cell.angle_alpha   90.00
_cell.angle_beta   90.00
_cell.angle_gamma   90.00
#
_symmetry.space_group_name_H-M   'P 1'
#
loop_
_entity.id
_entity.type
_entity.pdbx_description
1 polymer ?
#
loop_
_entity_poly.entity_id
_entity_poly.type
_entity_poly.pdbx_seq_one_letter_code
_entity_poly.pdbx_strand_id
1 'polypeptide(L)'
;MGNNWRGEVVYTVNRGRIFAGYSTSSFDVAFTLRDNKLYIGDSYFTDAITYSLDGNSIYVGDSNFPLDIAYTIVPDRNRPGVINIFRDDSISPFDIVTVLQGDPTPTEIFALLLTMGLL
;
A
#
# COMPACT_ATOMS: atom_id res chain seq x y z
N MET A 1 -23.05 -5.39 5.85
CA MET A 1 -23.57 -6.77 5.85
C MET A 1 -22.62 -7.63 5.05
N GLY A 2 -22.05 -8.67 5.65
CA GLY A 2 -21.11 -9.59 5.00
C GLY A 2 -20.52 -10.63 5.95
N ASN A 3 -21.30 -11.17 6.90
CA ASN A 3 -20.86 -12.29 7.72
C ASN A 3 -21.23 -13.61 7.03
N ASN A 4 -20.30 -14.18 6.27
CA ASN A 4 -20.30 -15.59 5.95
C ASN A 4 -18.91 -16.18 6.31
N TRP A 5 -18.85 -17.50 6.43
CA TRP A 5 -17.76 -18.37 6.91
C TRP A 5 -16.35 -18.17 6.30
N ARG A 6 -16.13 -17.13 5.49
CA ARG A 6 -14.90 -16.78 4.78
C ARG A 6 -14.04 -15.71 5.46
N GLY A 7 -14.48 -15.15 6.58
CA GLY A 7 -13.87 -13.95 7.17
C GLY A 7 -14.31 -12.68 6.43
N GLU A 8 -14.26 -11.55 7.12
CA GLU A 8 -14.57 -10.26 6.53
C GLU A 8 -13.42 -9.83 5.61
N VAL A 9 -13.67 -9.81 4.30
CA VAL A 9 -12.71 -9.29 3.32
C VAL A 9 -12.74 -7.77 3.41
N VAL A 10 -11.63 -7.15 3.80
CA VAL A 10 -11.53 -5.68 3.88
C VAL A 10 -11.33 -5.08 2.49
N TYR A 11 -10.38 -5.62 1.73
CA TYR A 11 -10.11 -5.20 0.36
C TYR A 11 -9.88 -6.39 -0.58
N THR A 12 -10.27 -6.21 -1.84
CA THR A 12 -9.90 -7.06 -2.97
C THR A 12 -8.94 -6.30 -3.88
N VAL A 13 -7.84 -6.91 -4.30
CA VAL A 13 -6.90 -6.31 -5.26
C VAL A 13 -7.07 -6.95 -6.63
N ASN A 14 -7.25 -6.14 -7.67
CA ASN A 14 -7.31 -6.63 -9.05
C ASN A 14 -6.73 -5.58 -10.02
N ARG A 15 -5.70 -5.97 -10.80
CA ARG A 15 -5.15 -5.18 -11.92
C ARG A 15 -4.84 -3.71 -11.55
N GLY A 16 -4.16 -3.49 -10.43
CA GLY A 16 -3.80 -2.14 -9.96
C GLY A 16 -4.91 -1.39 -9.23
N ARG A 17 -6.09 -2.00 -9.03
CA ARG A 17 -7.21 -1.42 -8.28
C ARG A 17 -7.42 -2.14 -6.96
N ILE A 18 -7.80 -1.37 -5.95
CA ILE A 18 -8.15 -1.82 -4.61
C ILE A 18 -9.63 -1.55 -4.42
N PHE A 19 -10.42 -2.61 -4.24
CA PHE A 19 -11.87 -2.56 -4.08
C PHE A 19 -12.22 -2.80 -2.62
N ALA A 20 -13.16 -2.03 -2.08
CA ALA A 20 -13.69 -2.28 -0.75
C ALA A 20 -14.49 -3.59 -0.73
N GLY A 21 -14.26 -4.41 0.29
CA GLY A 21 -14.95 -5.69 0.44
C GLY A 21 -14.50 -6.77 -0.56
N TYR A 22 -15.29 -7.83 -0.63
CA TYR A 22 -15.19 -8.83 -1.68
C TYR A 22 -15.89 -8.32 -2.95
N SER A 23 -15.20 -7.49 -3.73
CA SER A 23 -15.76 -6.88 -4.95
C SER A 23 -14.70 -6.66 -6.03
N THR A 24 -15.18 -6.59 -7.27
CA THR A 24 -14.43 -6.08 -8.45
C THR A 24 -15.27 -5.10 -9.26
N SER A 25 -16.31 -4.52 -8.65
CA SER A 25 -17.21 -3.55 -9.25
C SER A 25 -16.55 -2.17 -9.33
N SER A 26 -16.78 -1.42 -10.40
CA SER A 26 -16.30 -0.05 -10.52
C SER A 26 -16.85 0.89 -9.44
N PHE A 27 -18.00 0.56 -8.84
CA PHE A 27 -18.60 1.33 -7.75
C PHE A 27 -17.91 1.13 -6.39
N ASP A 28 -17.14 0.05 -6.25
CA ASP A 28 -16.48 -0.30 -4.99
C ASP A 28 -14.98 0.00 -5.01
N VAL A 29 -14.48 0.69 -6.04
CA VAL A 29 -13.06 1.09 -6.13
C VAL A 29 -12.75 2.08 -5.01
N ALA A 30 -11.94 1.65 -4.05
CA ALA A 30 -11.44 2.49 -2.97
C ALA A 30 -10.21 3.28 -3.41
N PHE A 31 -9.29 2.62 -4.11
CA PHE A 31 -8.08 3.24 -4.63
C PHE A 31 -7.64 2.63 -5.96
N THR A 32 -6.91 3.41 -6.74
CA THR A 32 -6.27 2.96 -7.98
C THR A 32 -4.80 3.34 -7.96
N LEU A 33 -3.92 2.36 -8.15
CA LEU A 33 -2.50 2.58 -8.37
C LEU A 33 -2.25 2.73 -9.86
N ARG A 34 -1.74 3.90 -10.26
CA ARG A 34 -1.37 4.20 -11.65
C ARG A 34 -0.08 5.01 -11.66
N ASP A 35 0.88 4.59 -12.47
CA ASP A 35 2.19 5.24 -12.58
C ASP A 35 2.86 5.44 -11.20
N ASN A 36 2.81 4.39 -10.37
CA ASN A 36 3.26 4.38 -8.98
C ASN A 36 2.62 5.42 -8.05
N LYS A 37 1.47 6.00 -8.43
CA LYS A 37 0.72 6.97 -7.62
C LYS A 37 -0.62 6.36 -7.21
N LEU A 38 -0.94 6.44 -5.92
CA LEU A 38 -2.16 5.89 -5.35
C LEU A 38 -3.24 6.98 -5.33
N TYR A 39 -4.22 6.84 -6.20
CA TYR A 39 -5.36 7.75 -6.33
C TYR A 39 -6.53 7.25 -5.49
N ILE A 40 -7.27 8.17 -4.86
CA ILE A 40 -8.58 7.86 -4.28
C ILE A 40 -9.57 7.52 -5.41
N GLY A 41 -10.25 6.40 -5.26
CA GLY A 41 -11.20 5.87 -6.25
C GLY A 41 -10.54 5.58 -7.59
N ASP A 42 -11.20 5.98 -8.67
CA ASP A 42 -10.71 5.88 -10.05
C ASP A 42 -10.36 7.26 -10.64
N SER A 43 -9.93 8.19 -9.77
CA SER A 43 -9.65 9.57 -10.16
C SER A 43 -8.46 9.70 -11.12
N TYR A 44 -8.50 10.74 -11.95
CA TYR A 44 -7.41 11.15 -12.85
C TYR A 44 -6.78 12.49 -12.47
N PHE A 45 -7.26 13.12 -11.40
CA PHE A 45 -6.73 14.39 -10.91
C PHE A 45 -5.53 14.16 -10.00
N THR A 46 -4.53 15.04 -10.10
CA THR A 46 -3.32 15.02 -9.24
C THR A 46 -3.66 15.21 -7.78
N ASP A 47 -4.67 16.02 -7.47
CA ASP A 47 -5.08 16.31 -6.09
C ASP A 47 -5.73 15.09 -5.40
N ALA A 48 -6.03 14.03 -6.15
CA ALA A 48 -6.52 12.77 -5.59
C ALA A 48 -5.38 11.78 -5.25
N ILE A 49 -4.12 12.14 -5.52
CA ILE A 49 -2.96 11.32 -5.14
C ILE A 49 -2.77 11.42 -3.64
N THR A 50 -2.82 10.26 -2.97
CA THR A 50 -2.63 10.14 -1.52
C THR A 50 -1.20 9.76 -1.16
N TYR A 51 -0.62 8.86 -1.96
CA TYR A 51 0.75 8.41 -1.79
C TYR A 51 1.38 8.14 -3.16
N SER A 52 2.70 8.26 -3.24
CA SER A 52 3.50 7.85 -4.39
C SER A 52 4.55 6.84 -3.96
N LEU A 53 4.95 5.96 -4.87
CA LEU A 53 6.04 5.02 -4.68
C LEU A 53 7.17 5.37 -5.66
N ASP A 54 8.35 5.67 -5.14
CA ASP A 54 9.56 5.80 -5.94
C ASP A 54 10.67 4.90 -5.38
N GLY A 55 11.13 3.96 -6.20
CA GLY A 55 12.02 2.89 -5.78
C GLY A 55 11.49 2.11 -4.59
N ASN A 56 12.12 2.33 -3.43
CA ASN A 56 11.82 1.66 -2.16
C ASN A 56 11.07 2.56 -1.17
N SER A 57 10.75 3.79 -1.55
CA SER A 57 10.18 4.79 -0.64
C SER A 57 8.74 5.10 -1.01
N ILE A 58 7.86 5.08 -0.02
CA ILE A 58 6.48 5.53 -0.11
C ILE A 58 6.43 6.96 0.43
N TYR A 59 5.99 7.90 -0.39
CA TYR A 59 5.86 9.31 -0.03
C TYR A 59 4.41 9.68 0.17
N VAL A 60 4.15 10.67 1.03
CA VAL A 60 2.84 11.33 1.14
C VAL A 60 2.62 12.22 -0.09
N GLY A 61 1.47 12.05 -0.74
CA GLY A 61 1.09 12.78 -1.94
C GLY A 61 1.93 12.44 -3.17
N ASP A 62 2.05 13.39 -4.09
CA ASP A 62 2.93 13.30 -5.26
C ASP A 62 4.27 13.97 -4.97
N SER A 63 5.07 13.35 -4.08
CA SER A 63 6.34 13.90 -3.63
C SER A 63 7.53 13.00 -3.96
N ASN A 64 8.71 13.60 -3.96
CA ASN A 64 10.02 12.95 -3.97
C ASN A 64 10.97 13.60 -2.96
N PHE A 65 10.45 14.40 -2.03
CA PHE A 65 11.25 15.04 -0.99
C PHE A 65 11.47 14.07 0.18
N PRO A 66 12.70 13.95 0.72
CA PRO A 66 12.97 13.03 1.83
C PRO A 66 12.09 13.25 3.07
N LEU A 67 11.66 14.49 3.32
CA LEU A 67 10.79 14.82 4.45
C LEU A 67 9.36 14.32 4.30
N ASP A 68 8.95 13.92 3.09
CA ASP A 68 7.61 13.42 2.80
C ASP A 68 7.58 11.88 2.75
N ILE A 69 8.70 11.21 3.05
CA ILE A 69 8.73 9.73 3.13
C ILE A 69 7.86 9.30 4.31
N ALA A 70 6.81 8.54 4.03
CA ALA A 70 5.99 7.88 5.03
C ALA A 70 6.60 6.54 5.45
N TYR A 71 7.12 5.79 4.47
CA TYR A 71 7.67 4.46 4.69
C TYR A 71 8.81 4.12 3.75
N THR A 72 9.73 3.26 4.22
CA THR A 72 10.79 2.66 3.41
C THR A 72 10.68 1.13 3.39
N ILE A 73 10.67 0.55 2.20
CA ILE A 73 10.58 -0.89 1.93
C ILE A 73 12.00 -1.47 1.82
N VAL A 74 12.41 -2.30 2.79
CA VAL A 74 13.77 -2.85 2.84
C VAL A 74 13.72 -4.39 2.88
N PRO A 75 14.35 -5.09 1.92
CA PRO A 75 14.48 -6.54 1.98
C PRO A 75 15.22 -7.01 3.24
N ASP A 76 14.76 -8.09 3.85
CA ASP A 76 15.44 -8.70 4.98
C ASP A 76 16.78 -9.32 4.53
N ARG A 77 17.84 -9.00 5.28
CA ARG A 77 19.20 -9.47 4.97
C ARG A 77 19.38 -10.98 5.13
N ASN A 78 18.65 -11.58 6.06
CA ASN A 78 18.82 -12.99 6.46
C ASN A 78 17.72 -13.89 5.91
N ARG A 79 16.58 -13.33 5.49
CA ARG A 79 15.40 -14.07 5.04
C ARG A 79 15.02 -13.64 3.62
N PRO A 80 15.52 -14.35 2.58
CA PRO A 80 15.14 -14.07 1.19
C PRO A 80 13.62 -14.12 1.01
N GLY A 81 13.06 -13.16 0.29
CA GLY A 81 11.61 -13.03 0.09
C GLY A 81 10.86 -12.50 1.30
N VAL A 82 11.54 -11.88 2.27
CA VAL A 82 10.92 -11.10 3.34
C VAL A 82 11.29 -9.63 3.13
N ILE A 83 10.31 -8.75 3.28
CA ILE A 83 10.50 -7.29 3.27
C ILE A 83 10.04 -6.71 4.60
N ASN A 84 10.80 -5.74 5.09
CA ASN A 84 10.50 -4.96 6.28
C ASN A 84 10.07 -3.57 5.84
N ILE A 85 8.96 -3.07 6.37
CA ILE A 85 8.50 -1.71 6.12
C ILE A 85 8.88 -0.86 7.34
N PHE A 86 9.77 0.10 7.15
CA PHE A 86 10.21 1.05 8.16
C PHE A 86 9.37 2.31 8.07
N ARG A 87 9.11 2.96 9.21
CA ARG A 87 8.58 4.33 9.25
C ARG A 87 9.64 5.31 8.72
N ASP A 88 9.21 6.26 7.91
CA ASP A 88 10.04 7.30 7.31
C ASP A 88 11.28 6.71 6.59
N ASP A 89 12.44 7.33 6.70
CA ASP A 89 13.73 6.86 6.17
C ASP A 89 14.56 6.03 7.17
N SER A 90 13.91 5.50 8.23
CA SER A 90 14.61 4.78 9.30
C SER A 90 15.23 3.47 8.83
N ILE A 91 16.35 3.11 9.47
CA ILE A 91 17.04 1.82 9.35
C ILE A 91 17.06 1.02 10.66
N SER A 92 16.40 1.56 11.71
CA SER A 92 16.35 0.94 13.03
C SER A 92 15.32 -0.19 13.05
N PRO A 93 15.66 -1.41 13.52
CA PRO A 93 14.69 -2.51 13.62
C PRO A 93 13.48 -2.19 14.49
N PHE A 94 13.58 -1.19 15.37
CA PHE A 94 12.50 -0.73 16.24
C PHE A 94 11.45 0.12 15.52
N ASP A 95 11.79 0.63 14.33
CA ASP A 95 10.89 1.46 13.52
C ASP A 95 10.19 0.67 12.40
N ILE A 96 10.34 -0.66 12.42
CA ILE A 96 9.60 -1.55 11.51
C ILE A 96 8.12 -1.53 11.92
N VAL A 97 7.26 -1.10 11.00
CA VAL A 97 5.80 -1.06 11.20
C VAL A 97 5.12 -2.35 10.78
N THR A 98 5.68 -3.06 9.80
CA THR A 98 5.18 -4.38 9.37
C THR A 98 6.26 -5.17 8.64
N VAL A 99 6.09 -6.50 8.62
CA VAL A 99 6.97 -7.44 7.95
C VAL A 99 6.11 -8.30 7.02
N LEU A 100 6.47 -8.34 5.74
CA LEU A 100 5.73 -9.08 4.73
C LEU A 100 6.63 -10.18 4.15
N GLN A 101 6.07 -11.35 3.93
CA GLN A 101 6.75 -12.46 3.26
C GLN A 101 6.09 -12.73 1.90
N GLY A 102 6.92 -12.92 0.88
CA GLY A 102 6.53 -13.09 -0.51
C GLY A 102 7.11 -11.98 -1.39
N ASP A 103 6.52 -11.83 -2.58
CA ASP A 103 6.86 -10.78 -3.54
C ASP A 103 5.60 -9.96 -3.85
N PRO A 104 5.08 -9.20 -2.85
CA PRO A 104 3.85 -8.45 -3.04
C PRO A 104 4.07 -7.33 -4.06
N THR A 105 3.13 -7.20 -4.98
CA THR A 105 3.11 -6.08 -5.91
C THR A 105 2.90 -4.76 -5.15
N PRO A 106 3.31 -3.61 -5.73
CA PRO A 106 3.07 -2.30 -5.11
C PRO A 106 1.61 -2.07 -4.68
N THR A 107 0.63 -2.51 -5.49
CA THR A 107 -0.79 -2.39 -5.15
C THR A 107 -1.16 -3.24 -3.95
N GLU A 108 -0.60 -4.44 -3.80
CA GLU A 108 -0.82 -5.30 -2.63
C GLU A 108 -0.16 -4.72 -1.39
N ILE A 109 1.03 -4.12 -1.50
CA ILE A 109 1.66 -3.40 -0.38
C ILE A 109 0.74 -2.29 0.12
N PHE A 110 0.23 -1.42 -0.77
CA PHE A 110 -0.72 -0.38 -0.38
C PHE A 110 -2.00 -0.95 0.25
N ALA A 111 -2.58 -2.00 -0.33
CA ALA A 111 -3.77 -2.64 0.21
C ALA A 111 -3.55 -3.23 1.62
N LEU A 112 -2.38 -3.83 1.86
CA LEU A 112 -2.00 -4.36 3.17
C LEU A 112 -1.83 -3.24 4.19
N LEU A 113 -1.11 -2.16 3.84
CA LEU A 113 -0.93 -0.99 4.69
C LEU A 113 -2.27 -0.31 5.03
N LEU A 114 -3.17 -0.15 4.05
CA LEU A 114 -4.55 0.34 4.27
C LEU A 114 -5.33 -0.56 5.23
N THR A 115 -5.23 -1.88 5.05
CA THR A 115 -5.93 -2.86 5.91
C THR A 115 -5.45 -2.78 7.36
N MET A 116 -4.17 -2.47 7.58
CA MET A 116 -3.57 -2.30 8.90
C MET A 116 -3.81 -0.90 9.51
N GLY A 117 -4.42 0.03 8.78
CA GLY A 117 -4.60 1.42 9.23
C GLY A 117 -3.28 2.20 9.30
N LEU A 118 -2.32 1.87 8.42
CA LEU A 118 -1.01 2.52 8.33
C LEU A 118 -0.95 3.58 7.20
N LEU A 119 -2.08 3.94 6.59
CA LEU A 119 -2.17 4.97 5.54
C LEU A 119 -3.38 5.87 5.74
#